data_AF-A0A3R5QQX7-F1
#
_entry.id   AF-A0A3R5QQX7-F1
#
_cell.length_a   1.000
_cell.length_b   1.000
_cell.length_c   1.000
_cell.angle_alpha   90.00
_cell.angle_beta   90.00
_cell.angle_gamma   90.00
#
_symmetry.space_group_name_H-M   'P 1'
#
loop_
_entity.id
_entity.type
_entity.pdbx_description
1 polymer ?
#
loop_
_entity_poly.entity_id
_entity_poly.type
_entity_poly.pdbx_seq_one_letter_code
_entity_poly.pdbx_strand_id
1 'polypeptide(L)' 'MDENNLKLAQQDIEEALAAVEEIEKSIDENESKDGLKKKFIVLTEKVQQLEDILKTEGIL' A
#
# COMPACT_ATOMS: atom_id res chain seq x y z
N MET A 1 7.70 -9.31 -23.49
CA MET A 1 7.00 -8.89 -22.26
C MET A 1 5.62 -8.47 -22.72
N ASP A 2 4.57 -9.18 -22.28
CA ASP A 2 3.19 -8.87 -22.69
C ASP A 2 2.76 -7.52 -22.10
N GLU A 3 2.40 -6.57 -22.97
CA GLU A 3 1.91 -5.23 -22.58
C GLU A 3 0.79 -5.27 -21.55
N ASN A 4 -0.02 -6.33 -21.53
CA ASN A 4 -1.09 -6.52 -20.55
C ASN A 4 -0.57 -6.71 -19.13
N ASN A 5 0.54 -7.42 -18.93
CA ASN A 5 1.11 -7.62 -17.59
C ASN A 5 1.73 -6.33 -17.05
N LEU A 6 2.30 -5.51 -17.94
CA LEU A 6 2.80 -4.18 -17.58
C LEU A 6 1.67 -3.22 -17.19
N LYS A 7 0.54 -3.27 -17.89
CA LYS A 7 -0.64 -2.46 -17.54
C LYS A 7 -1.25 -2.87 -16.21
N LEU A 8 -1.38 -4.18 -15.95
CA LEU A 8 -1.87 -4.68 -14.67
C LEU A 8 -0.98 -4.25 -13.52
N ALA A 9 0.34 -4.39 -13.66
CA ALA A 9 1.30 -3.94 -12.66
C ALA A 9 1.24 -2.41 -12.44
N GLN A 10 1.04 -1.61 -13.49
CA GLN A 10 0.83 -0.16 -13.35
C GLN A 10 -0.45 0.16 -12.58
N GLN A 11 -1.52 -0.58 -12.83
CA GLN A 11 -2.80 -0.39 -12.17
C GLN A 11 -2.72 -0.72 -10.67
N ASP A 12 -2.08 -1.83 -10.32
CA ASP A 12 -1.86 -2.23 -8.92
C ASP A 12 -0.99 -1.22 -8.15
N ILE A 13 0.01 -0.63 -8.82
CA ILE A 13 0.85 0.44 -8.26
C ILE A 13 0.03 1.72 -8.05
N GLU A 14 -0.80 2.12 -9.01
CA GLU A 14 -1.67 3.29 -8.87
C GLU A 14 -2.69 3.11 -7.73
N GLU A 15 -3.26 1.91 -7.57
CA GLU A 15 -4.17 1.60 -6.47
C GLU A 15 -3.46 1.62 -5.11
N ALA A 16 -2.25 1.07 -5.02
CA ALA A 16 -1.44 1.12 -3.82
C ALA A 16 -1.07 2.56 -3.43
N LEU A 17 -0.70 3.40 -4.42
CA LEU A 17 -0.39 4.82 -4.20
C LEU A 17 -1.64 5.59 -3.76
N ALA A 18 -2.80 5.35 -4.36
CA ALA A 18 -4.06 5.97 -3.97
C ALA A 18 -4.46 5.61 -2.53
N ALA A 19 -4.27 4.36 -2.12
CA ALA A 19 -4.54 3.92 -0.75
C ALA A 19 -3.62 4.59 0.28
N VAL A 20 -2.34 4.79 -0.06
CA VAL A 20 -1.40 5.55 0.79
C VAL A 20 -1.84 7.01 0.90
N GLU A 21 -2.21 7.64 -0.21
CA GLU A 21 -2.63 9.05 -0.25
C GLU A 21 -3.95 9.29 0.51
N GLU A 22 -4.87 8.32 0.49
CA GLU A 22 -6.10 8.34 1.29
C GLU A 22 -5.81 8.17 2.78
N ILE A 23 -4.83 7.33 3.14
CA ILE A 23 -4.37 7.21 4.53
C ILE A 23 -3.71 8.51 5.00
N GLU A 24 -2.89 9.15 4.17
CA GLU A 24 -2.30 10.46 4.47
C GLU A 24 -3.37 11.54 4.67
N LYS A 25 -4.42 11.56 3.85
CA LYS A 25 -5.58 12.48 4.04
C LYS A 25 -6.42 12.14 5.26
N SER A 26 -6.43 10.87 5.70
CA SER A 26 -7.16 10.40 6.88
C SER A 26 -6.42 10.62 8.20
N ILE A 27 -5.16 11.05 8.13
CA ILE A 27 -4.38 11.50 9.28
C ILE A 27 -4.84 12.93 9.59
N ASP A 28 -5.66 13.05 10.63
CA ASP A 28 -6.16 14.33 11.10
C ASP A 28 -4.97 15.16 11.61
N GLU A 29 -4.88 16.45 11.30
CA GLU A 29 -3.78 17.31 11.81
C GLU A 29 -3.72 17.34 13.35
N ASN A 30 -4.84 16.97 14.01
CA ASN A 30 -4.97 16.85 15.46
C ASN A 30 -4.68 15.44 16.00
N GLU A 31 -4.28 14.50 15.15
CA GLU A 31 -4.06 13.12 15.55
C GLU A 31 -2.79 13.02 16.39
N SER A 32 -2.91 12.43 17.58
CA SER A 32 -1.76 12.27 18.47
C SER A 32 -0.65 11.49 17.76
N LYS A 33 0.61 11.89 17.98
CA LYS A 33 1.79 11.22 17.44
C LYS A 33 1.77 9.70 17.66
N ASP A 34 1.17 9.26 18.76
CA ASP A 34 1.00 7.85 19.11
C ASP A 34 -0.07 7.15 18.26
N GLY A 35 -1.19 7.83 17.98
CA GLY A 35 -2.23 7.35 17.06
C GLY A 35 -1.72 7.23 15.63
N LEU A 36 -0.98 8.25 15.16
CA LEU A 36 -0.32 8.24 13.86
C LEU A 36 0.67 7.08 13.73
N LYS A 37 1.50 6.85 14.75
CA LYS A 37 2.49 5.76 14.76
C LYS A 37 1.81 4.38 14.70
N LYS A 38 0.69 4.20 15.39
CA LYS A 38 -0.10 2.96 15.31
C LYS A 38 -0.67 2.73 13.92
N LYS A 39 -1.26 3.77 13.29
CA LYS A 39 -1.76 3.69 11.92
C LYS A 39 -0.65 3.32 10.93
N PHE A 40 0.53 3.91 11.08
CA PHE A 40 1.68 3.63 10.22
C PHE A 40 2.21 2.20 10.38
N ILE A 41 2.25 1.67 11.61
CA ILE A 41 2.63 0.26 11.86
C ILE A 41 1.63 -0.68 11.17
N VAL A 42 0.34 -0.44 11.33
CA VAL A 42 -0.72 -1.27 10.70
C VAL A 42 -0.64 -1.21 9.18
N LEU A 43 -0.39 -0.03 8.61
CA LEU A 43 -0.20 0.10 7.16
C LEU A 43 1.03 -0.70 6.70
N THR A 44 2.14 -0.58 7.41
CA THR A 44 3.38 -1.31 7.09
C THR A 44 3.17 -2.83 7.13
N GLU A 45 2.46 -3.34 8.14
CA GLU A 45 2.11 -4.76 8.24
C GLU A 45 1.26 -5.23 7.05
N LYS A 46 0.28 -4.43 6.62
CA LYS A 46 -0.57 -4.74 5.48
C LYS A 46 0.19 -4.75 4.15
N VAL A 47 1.08 -3.78 3.96
CA VAL A 47 1.93 -3.73 2.76
C VAL A 47 2.86 -4.94 2.71
N GLN A 48 3.45 -5.33 3.85
CA GLN A 48 4.31 -6.51 3.91
C GLN A 48 3.54 -7.80 3.58
N GLN A 49 2.32 -7.94 4.09
CA GLN A 49 1.45 -9.08 3.78
C GLN A 49 1.11 -9.14 2.29
N LEU A 50 0.83 -7.99 1.67
CA LEU A 50 0.58 -7.91 0.23
C LEU A 50 1.81 -8.31 -0.57
N GLU A 51 2.98 -7.80 -0.18
CA GLU A 51 4.26 -8.14 -0.82
C GLU A 51 4.56 -9.64 -0.74
N ASP A 52 4.27 -10.28 0.39
CA ASP A 52 4.46 -11.71 0.59
C ASP A 52 3.50 -12.55 -0.27
N ILE A 53 2.25 -12.09 -0.47
CA ILE A 53 1.30 -12.71 -1.39
C ILE A 53 1.83 -12.61 -2.83
N LEU A 54 2.26 -11.43 -3.25
CA LEU A 54 2.78 -11.20 -4.61
C LEU A 54 4.03 -12.05 -4.89
N LYS A 55 4.93 -12.20 -3.90
CA LYS A 55 6.08 -13.11 -3.98
C LYS A 55 5.65 -14.58 -4.08
N THR A 56 4.63 -14.97 -3.31
CA THR A 56 4.12 -16.35 -3.33
C THR A 56 3.49 -16.70 -4.67
N GLU A 57 2.79 -15.75 -5.29
CA GLU A 57 2.20 -15.92 -6.62
C GLU A 57 3.20 -15.79 -7.77
N GLY A 58 4.47 -15.47 -7.46
CA GLY A 58 5.55 -15.32 -8.46
C GLY A 58 5.42 -14.06 -9.31
N ILE A 59 4.69 -13.06 -8.81
CA ILE A 59 4.52 -11.75 -9.44
C ILE A 59 5.72 -10.84 -9.10
N LEU A 60 6.26 -10.99 -7.88
CA LEU A 60 7.49 -10.37 -7.36
C LEU A 60 8.56 -11.42 -7.09
#